data_AF-A0A1I0C3C8-F1
#
_entry.id   AF-A0A1I0C3C8-F1
#
_cell.length_a   1.000
_cell.length_b   1.000
_cell.length_c   1.000
_cell.angle_alpha   90.00
_cell.angle_beta   90.00
_cell.angle_gamma   90.00
#
_symmetry.space_group_name_H-M   'P 1'
#
loop_
_entity.id
_entity.type
_entity.pdbx_description
1 polymer ?
#
loop_
_entity_poly.entity_id
_entity_poly.type
_entity_poly.pdbx_seq_one_letter_code
_entity_poly.pdbx_strand_id
1 'polypeptide(L)'
;MKTNFKVIAFDADDTLWVNETFFRETEKKFCALLSDFSTSHETMEVLYATELQNLEDYGYGTKGFVLSMLETALKITGNKVPQQTLEQIIELGKKTNQSAGRTAPWRY
;
A
#
# COMPACT_ATOMS: atom_id res chain seq x y z
N MET A 1 15.49 -1.75 36.04
CA MET A 1 15.32 -3.16 35.61
C MET A 1 16.60 -3.65 34.96
N LYS A 2 17.28 -4.62 35.58
CA LYS A 2 18.36 -5.46 35.05
C LYS A 2 18.20 -6.80 35.81
N THR A 3 18.24 -8.02 35.26
CA THR A 3 18.47 -8.54 33.90
C THR A 3 18.13 -10.04 33.96
N ASN A 4 17.27 -10.57 33.08
CA ASN A 4 17.36 -11.98 32.68
C ASN A 4 16.78 -12.28 31.28
N PHE A 5 16.72 -11.29 30.39
CA PHE A 5 16.27 -11.49 29.01
C PHE A 5 17.47 -11.72 28.10
N LYS A 6 17.45 -12.81 27.33
CA LYS A 6 18.50 -13.17 26.36
C LYS A 6 18.26 -12.60 24.97
N VAL A 7 17.01 -12.24 24.66
CA VAL A 7 16.58 -11.73 23.35
C VAL A 7 15.65 -10.54 23.58
N ILE A 8 15.82 -9.50 22.78
CA ILE A 8 14.90 -8.37 22.66
C ILE A 8 14.55 -8.27 21.17
N ALA A 9 13.27 -8.38 20.85
CA ALA A 9 12.78 -8.19 19.49
C ALA A 9 12.29 -6.75 19.34
N PHE A 10 12.66 -6.14 18.21
CA PHE A 10 12.15 -4.84 17.80
C PHE A 10 11.32 -5.08 16.54
N ASP A 11 10.11 -4.53 16.52
CA ASP A 11 9.39 -4.37 15.26
C ASP A 11 10.15 -3.41 14.34
N ALA A 12 9.90 -3.50 13.05
CA ALA A 12 10.66 -2.82 12.02
C ALA A 12 9.96 -1.55 11.54
N ASP A 13 8.82 -1.69 10.89
CA ASP A 13 8.06 -0.60 10.30
C ASP A 13 7.44 0.28 11.39
N ASP A 14 7.57 1.60 11.25
CA ASP A 14 7.13 2.64 12.20
C ASP A 14 7.72 2.53 13.62
N THR A 15 8.61 1.56 13.88
CA THR A 15 9.42 1.44 15.09
C THR A 15 10.89 1.80 14.83
N LEU A 16 11.52 1.21 13.80
CA LEU A 16 12.91 1.48 13.41
C LEU A 16 13.02 2.49 12.27
N TRP A 17 12.01 2.57 11.40
CA TRP A 17 11.95 3.55 10.31
C TRP A 17 10.51 3.91 9.96
N VAL A 18 10.32 5.08 9.34
CA VAL A 18 8.99 5.53 8.91
C VAL A 18 8.50 4.69 7.75
N ASN A 19 7.24 4.22 7.83
CA ASN A 19 6.59 3.40 6.82
C ASN A 19 5.17 3.88 6.48
N GLU A 20 4.28 4.07 7.47
CA GLU A 20 2.85 4.38 7.24
C GLU A 20 2.63 5.60 6.34
N THR A 21 3.45 6.64 6.51
CA THR A 21 3.32 7.89 5.74
C THR A 21 3.39 7.64 4.23
N PHE A 22 4.20 6.69 3.77
CA PHE A 22 4.31 6.36 2.35
C PHE A 22 3.07 5.64 1.81
N PHE A 23 2.45 4.77 2.61
CA PHE A 23 1.19 4.13 2.26
C PHE A 23 0.07 5.16 2.16
N ARG A 24 -0.04 6.07 3.14
CA ARG A 24 -1.03 7.18 3.12
C ARG A 24 -0.88 8.09 1.91
N GLU A 25 0.35 8.44 1.54
CA GLU A 25 0.59 9.22 0.32
C GLU A 25 0.19 8.48 -0.95
N THR A 26 0.38 7.16 -0.95
CA THR A 26 0.01 6.30 -2.09
C THR A 26 -1.50 6.20 -2.22
N GLU A 27 -2.22 5.97 -1.11
CA GLU A 27 -3.69 5.99 -1.05
C GLU A 27 -4.27 7.30 -1.60
N LYS A 28 -3.71 8.45 -1.18
CA LYS A 28 -4.15 9.77 -1.68
C LYS A 28 -3.96 9.91 -3.19
N LYS A 29 -2.81 9.48 -3.71
CA LYS A 29 -2.53 9.52 -5.16
C LYS A 29 -3.43 8.56 -5.93
N PHE A 30 -3.68 7.37 -5.38
CA PHE A 30 -4.59 6.40 -5.95
C PHE A 30 -6.03 6.94 -6.04
N CYS A 31 -6.53 7.57 -4.98
CA CYS A 31 -7.83 8.25 -5.01
C CYS A 31 -7.89 9.35 -6.07
N ALA A 32 -6.82 10.14 -6.22
CA ALA A 32 -6.74 11.15 -7.27
C ALA A 32 -6.71 10.55 -8.68
N LEU A 33 -6.15 9.36 -8.88
CA LEU A 33 -6.18 8.66 -10.18
C LEU A 33 -7.58 8.19 -10.58
N LEU A 34 -8.45 7.94 -9.61
CA LEU A 34 -9.81 7.44 -9.81
C LEU A 34 -10.90 8.50 -9.62
N SER A 35 -10.53 9.78 -9.49
CA SER A 35 -11.47 10.87 -9.18
C SER A 35 -12.55 11.06 -10.25
N ASP A 36 -12.27 10.68 -11.49
CA ASP A 36 -13.24 10.76 -12.59
C ASP A 36 -14.30 9.63 -12.53
N PHE A 37 -14.05 8.59 -11.73
CA PHE A 37 -14.90 7.40 -11.62
C PHE A 37 -15.60 7.29 -10.27
N SER A 38 -14.99 7.78 -9.19
CA SER A 38 -15.51 7.64 -7.83
C SER A 38 -14.97 8.73 -6.90
N THR A 39 -15.61 8.89 -5.75
CA THR A 39 -15.12 9.77 -4.69
C THR A 39 -13.93 9.13 -3.96
N SER A 40 -13.09 9.96 -3.33
CA SER A 40 -12.00 9.46 -2.47
C SER A 40 -12.50 8.54 -1.35
N HIS A 41 -13.67 8.85 -0.77
CA HIS A 41 -14.25 8.04 0.30
C HIS A 41 -14.63 6.63 -0.18
N GLU A 42 -15.40 6.56 -1.27
CA GLU A 42 -15.82 5.30 -1.86
C GLU A 42 -14.62 4.50 -2.40
N THR A 43 -13.63 5.17 -3.01
CA THR A 43 -12.40 4.52 -3.47
C THR A 43 -11.65 3.84 -2.32
N MET A 44 -11.52 4.52 -1.18
CA MET A 44 -10.87 3.96 0.00
C MET A 44 -11.68 2.81 0.63
N GLU A 45 -13.01 2.91 0.63
CA GLU A 45 -13.88 1.84 1.14
C GLU A 45 -13.74 0.56 0.31
N VAL A 46 -13.77 0.67 -1.01
CA VAL A 46 -13.61 -0.47 -1.92
C VAL A 46 -12.18 -1.03 -1.85
N LEU A 47 -11.17 -0.16 -1.72
CA LEU A 47 -9.78 -0.59 -1.54
C LEU A 47 -9.62 -1.42 -0.27
N TYR A 48 -10.11 -0.91 0.86
CA TYR A 48 -10.04 -1.60 2.14
C TYR A 48 -10.75 -2.96 2.11
N ALA A 49 -11.95 -3.02 1.54
CA ALA A 49 -12.67 -4.28 1.38
C ALA A 49 -11.91 -5.28 0.50
N THR A 50 -11.25 -4.80 -0.55
CA THR A 50 -10.43 -5.63 -1.46
C THR A 50 -9.16 -6.13 -0.77
N GLU A 51 -8.49 -5.29 0.02
CA GLU A 51 -7.32 -5.71 0.81
C GLU A 51 -7.66 -6.78 1.85
N LEU A 52 -8.80 -6.63 2.54
CA LEU A 52 -9.26 -7.64 3.48
C LEU A 52 -9.55 -8.98 2.80
N GLN A 53 -10.19 -8.96 1.62
CA GLN A 53 -10.45 -10.16 0.83
C GLN A 53 -9.15 -10.86 0.40
N ASN A 54 -8.17 -10.07 -0.03
CA ASN A 54 -6.91 -10.57 -0.55
C ASN A 54 -5.87 -10.93 0.54
N LEU A 55 -6.20 -10.71 1.80
CA LEU A 55 -5.26 -10.94 2.89
C LEU A 55 -4.86 -12.42 3.01
N GLU A 56 -5.80 -13.34 2.74
CA GLU A 56 -5.53 -14.79 2.76
C GLU A 56 -4.61 -15.22 1.61
N ASP A 57 -4.72 -14.58 0.45
CA ASP A 57 -3.97 -14.97 -0.76
C ASP A 57 -2.59 -14.30 -0.84
N TYR A 58 -2.49 -13.00 -0.52
CA TYR A 58 -1.29 -12.21 -0.73
C TYR A 58 -0.55 -11.86 0.57
N GLY A 59 -1.22 -11.98 1.72
CA GLY A 59 -0.68 -11.52 3.00
C GLY A 59 -0.41 -10.01 3.04
N TYR A 60 0.45 -9.60 3.96
CA TYR A 60 0.78 -8.19 4.17
C TYR A 60 1.91 -7.68 3.27
N GLY A 61 1.93 -6.37 3.06
CA GLY A 61 3.03 -5.65 2.41
C GLY A 61 2.68 -5.09 1.03
N THR A 62 3.66 -4.40 0.43
CA THR A 62 3.40 -3.56 -0.75
C THR A 62 2.91 -4.34 -1.98
N LYS A 63 3.29 -5.60 -2.15
CA LYS A 63 2.85 -6.39 -3.32
C LYS A 63 1.36 -6.69 -3.27
N GLY A 64 0.86 -7.19 -2.14
CA GLY A 64 -0.57 -7.40 -1.92
C GLY A 64 -1.35 -6.11 -2.07
N PHE A 65 -0.84 -5.02 -1.49
CA PHE A 65 -1.44 -3.68 -1.63
C PHE A 65 -1.59 -3.25 -3.09
N VAL A 66 -0.57 -3.45 -3.93
CA VAL A 66 -0.63 -3.08 -5.36
C VAL A 66 -1.62 -3.93 -6.14
N LEU A 67 -1.67 -5.23 -5.87
CA LEU A 67 -2.65 -6.12 -6.49
C LEU A 67 -4.08 -5.69 -6.11
N SER A 68 -4.30 -5.37 -4.84
CA SER A 68 -5.58 -4.84 -4.36
C SER A 68 -5.95 -3.50 -4.99
N MET A 69 -4.99 -2.58 -5.22
CA MET A 69 -5.26 -1.33 -5.96
C MET A 69 -5.68 -1.60 -7.42
N LEU A 70 -5.05 -2.55 -8.10
CA LEU A 70 -5.40 -2.92 -9.47
C LEU A 70 -6.82 -3.51 -9.55
N GLU A 71 -7.14 -4.45 -8.65
CA GLU A 71 -8.48 -5.04 -8.57
C GLU A 71 -9.55 -4.01 -8.19
N THR A 72 -9.23 -3.09 -7.27
CA THR A 72 -10.11 -1.98 -6.89
C THR A 72 -10.40 -1.06 -8.07
N ALA A 73 -9.38 -0.71 -8.85
CA ALA A 73 -9.56 0.11 -10.06
C ALA A 73 -10.45 -0.60 -11.09
N LEU A 74 -10.30 -1.92 -11.26
CA LEU A 74 -11.19 -2.72 -12.12
C LEU A 74 -12.63 -2.71 -11.61
N LYS A 75 -12.85 -2.90 -10.30
CA LYS A 75 -14.17 -2.87 -9.66
C LYS A 75 -14.86 -1.51 -9.84
N ILE A 76 -14.19 -0.42 -9.50
CA ILE A 76 -14.74 0.95 -9.54
C ILE A 76 -15.08 1.36 -10.98
N THR A 77 -14.23 1.03 -11.95
CA THR A 77 -14.43 1.43 -13.35
C THR A 77 -15.35 0.49 -14.13
N GLY A 78 -15.84 -0.59 -13.51
CA GLY A 78 -16.61 -1.63 -14.20
C GLY A 78 -15.82 -2.29 -15.34
N ASN A 79 -14.54 -2.59 -15.09
CA ASN A 79 -13.57 -3.14 -16.05
C ASN A 79 -13.24 -2.22 -17.25
N LYS A 80 -13.50 -0.92 -17.13
CA LYS A 80 -13.18 0.08 -18.18
C LYS A 80 -12.07 1.05 -17.73
N VAL A 81 -11.13 0.56 -16.94
CA VAL A 81 -9.99 1.34 -16.46
C VAL A 81 -9.08 1.72 -17.64
N PRO A 82 -8.69 3.00 -17.78
CA PRO A 82 -7.70 3.40 -18.78
C PRO A 82 -6.37 2.68 -18.56
N GLN A 83 -5.71 2.28 -19.64
CA GLN A 83 -4.40 1.61 -19.56
C GLN A 83 -3.37 2.46 -18.80
N GLN A 84 -3.37 3.78 -19.03
CA GLN A 84 -2.48 4.71 -18.35
C GLN A 84 -2.69 4.70 -16.83
N THR A 85 -3.93 4.56 -16.36
CA THR A 85 -4.23 4.46 -14.93
C THR A 85 -3.62 3.20 -14.31
N LEU A 86 -3.68 2.05 -15.00
CA LEU A 86 -3.05 0.81 -14.55
C LEU A 86 -1.52 0.95 -14.47
N GLU A 87 -0.90 1.56 -15.47
CA GLU A 87 0.54 1.84 -15.48
C GLU A 87 0.94 2.74 -14.30
N GLN A 88 0.15 3.77 -14.01
CA GLN A 88 0.35 4.67 -12.88
C GLN A 88 0.18 3.97 -11.53
N ILE A 89 -0.78 3.05 -11.38
CA ILE A 89 -0.96 2.24 -10.16
C ILE A 89 0.29 1.37 -9.91
N ILE A 90 0.83 0.74 -10.95
CA ILE A 90 2.06 -0.06 -10.85
C ILE A 90 3.25 0.84 -10.46
N GLU A 91 3.35 2.03 -11.03
CA GLU A 91 4.40 2.98 -10.70
C GLU A 91 4.31 3.47 -9.26
N LEU A 92 3.09 3.76 -8.77
CA LEU A 92 2.82 4.10 -7.39
C LEU A 92 3.33 2.99 -6.45
N GLY A 93 2.97 1.74 -6.73
CA GLY A 93 3.45 0.58 -5.97
C GLY A 93 4.97 0.45 -5.89
N LYS A 94 5.66 0.64 -7.02
CA LYS A 94 7.13 0.64 -7.06
C LYS A 94 7.71 1.75 -6.19
N LYS A 95 7.13 2.95 -6.25
CA LYS A 95 7.55 4.10 -5.44
C LYS A 95 7.33 3.84 -3.95
N THR A 96 6.18 3.29 -3.55
CA THR A 96 5.89 2.94 -2.14
C THR A 96 6.94 1.98 -1.58
N ASN A 97 7.23 0.90 -2.31
CA ASN A 97 8.21 -0.12 -1.89
C ASN A 97 9.64 0.45 -1.81
N GLN A 98 10.01 1.36 -2.72
CA GLN A 98 11.32 2.01 -2.70
C GLN A 98 11.45 3.01 -1.56
N SER A 99 10.39 3.75 -1.24
CA SER A 99 10.40 4.75 -0.18
C SER A 99 10.47 4.12 1.21
N ALA A 100 9.66 3.09 1.48
CA ALA A 100 9.74 2.32 2.72
C ALA A 100 11.13 1.68 2.94
N GLY A 101 11.76 1.18 1.88
CA GLY A 101 13.11 0.65 1.99
C GLY A 101 14.21 1.72 2.12
N ARG A 102 14.01 2.96 1.64
CA ARG A 102 15.03 4.01 1.71
C ARG A 102 15.18 4.62 3.10
N THR A 103 14.14 4.56 3.93
CA THR A 103 14.22 4.99 5.33
C THR A 103 14.88 3.95 6.23
N ALA A 104 15.02 2.71 5.76
CA ALA A 104 15.74 1.66 6.48
C ALA A 104 17.25 1.98 6.50
N PRO A 105 17.88 2.11 7.69
CA PRO A 105 19.26 2.58 7.83
C PRO A 105 20.33 1.65 7.26
N TRP A 106 19.96 0.48 6.76
CA TRP A 106 20.87 -0.58 6.29
C TRP A 106 20.86 -0.79 4.77
N ARG A 107 20.11 0.03 4.02
CA ARG A 107 20.09 -0.02 2.55
C ARG A 107 21.16 0.91 1.99
N TYR A 108 22.28 0.33 1.55
CA TYR A 108 23.30 0.93 0.70
C TYR A 108 23.01 0.66 -0.78
#